data_AF-A0A2D5VEI5-F1
#
_entry.id   AF-A0A2D5VEI5-F1
#
_cell.length_a   1.000
_cell.length_b   1.000
_cell.length_c   1.000
_cell.angle_alpha   90.00
_cell.angle_beta   90.00
_cell.angle_gamma   90.00
#
_symmetry.space_group_name_H-M   'P 1'
#
loop_
_entity.id
_entity.type
_entity.pdbx_description
1 polymer ?
#
loop_
_entity_poly.entity_id
_entity_poly.type
_entity_poly.pdbx_seq_one_letter_code
_entity_poly.pdbx_strand_id
1 'polypeptide(L)'
;MGTNNIYPEHDGTVRQYSIYRNHHGWKIPSLPARIGETFDWGAPPNQNVFLNWRGKMGSFQTVRFSDVYNDFLSMERKRPQDEFTGKIVIIGSTASALFDTKPTPMEKVHPGVEILATAIDNLKNRDWITQTTNPWVFSAVALTLIWLVAIGFLTGINRKLIDGIFAGSQVGLVAISFASLNLSTYFIDLTVPITAGLIYFSLARVYAYAEVTLMERRMWLNLDGTEKGWQKTTVTVLQLEDMKESSEVKITTALKRRLNERKEGFTVESFPHKPAGVGKAFGNIVLIYHVENKVIDKEVSPSEQGKEIEAIVDEVVKIVCNKILDRVHLGFSHGAIPYGDDEGRCKVWQKLVTHAIMDLNAQNA
;
A
#
# COMPACT_ATOMS: atom_id res chain seq x y z
N MET A 1 22.96 -24.01 -40.20
CA MET A 1 23.79 -23.23 -39.26
C MET A 1 22.91 -22.25 -38.48
N GLY A 2 23.22 -22.02 -37.21
CA GLY A 2 22.51 -21.07 -36.32
C GLY A 2 23.45 -20.43 -35.32
N THR A 3 23.10 -19.27 -34.77
CA THR A 3 23.97 -18.49 -33.86
C THR A 3 23.98 -19.07 -32.45
N ASN A 4 25.14 -19.13 -31.79
CA ASN A 4 25.29 -19.57 -30.40
C ASN A 4 25.53 -18.40 -29.42
N ASN A 5 25.52 -17.16 -29.89
CA ASN A 5 25.82 -15.99 -29.08
C ASN A 5 24.77 -15.79 -27.97
N ILE A 6 25.27 -15.53 -26.77
CA ILE A 6 24.48 -15.20 -25.58
C ILE A 6 24.60 -13.70 -25.32
N TYR A 7 23.44 -13.03 -25.24
CA TYR A 7 23.33 -11.60 -25.03
C TYR A 7 22.75 -11.34 -23.65
N PRO A 8 23.55 -10.79 -22.71
CA PRO A 8 23.04 -10.36 -21.43
C PRO A 8 22.09 -9.16 -21.56
N GLU A 9 21.25 -9.00 -20.56
CA GLU A 9 20.41 -7.80 -20.41
C GLU A 9 21.24 -6.59 -19.97
N HIS A 10 20.59 -5.43 -19.81
CA HIS A 10 21.25 -4.17 -19.44
C HIS A 10 22.05 -4.26 -18.12
N ASP A 11 21.62 -5.13 -17.20
CA ASP A 11 22.30 -5.37 -15.92
C ASP A 11 23.40 -6.44 -16.01
N GLY A 12 23.74 -6.89 -17.22
CA GLY A 12 24.75 -7.91 -17.47
C GLY A 12 24.30 -9.34 -17.16
N THR A 13 23.09 -9.56 -16.65
CA THR A 13 22.56 -10.90 -16.32
C THR A 13 21.82 -11.49 -17.51
N VAL A 14 22.01 -12.79 -17.74
CA VAL A 14 21.31 -13.53 -18.79
C VAL A 14 20.08 -14.19 -18.16
N ARG A 15 18.87 -13.75 -18.53
CA ARG A 15 17.60 -14.41 -18.19
C ARG A 15 16.84 -14.92 -19.41
N GLN A 16 17.09 -14.29 -20.54
CA GLN A 16 16.45 -14.60 -21.82
C GLN A 16 17.46 -15.18 -22.81
N TYR A 17 16.95 -15.94 -23.76
CA TYR A 17 17.70 -16.44 -24.91
C TYR A 17 17.05 -16.00 -26.21
N SER A 18 17.88 -15.61 -27.19
CA SER A 18 17.41 -15.16 -28.50
C SER A 18 17.17 -16.36 -29.41
N ILE A 19 15.90 -16.61 -29.77
CA ILE A 19 15.49 -17.71 -30.66
C ILE A 19 15.90 -17.40 -32.09
N TYR A 20 15.67 -16.18 -32.53
CA TYR A 20 16.12 -15.66 -33.81
C TYR A 20 16.52 -14.20 -33.66
N ARG A 21 17.32 -13.69 -34.59
CA ARG A 21 17.65 -12.27 -34.69
C ARG A 21 17.19 -11.74 -36.03
N ASN A 22 16.54 -10.58 -36.01
CA ASN A 22 16.26 -9.84 -37.23
C ASN A 22 17.51 -9.05 -37.62
N HIS A 23 18.03 -9.29 -38.81
CA HIS A 23 19.16 -8.54 -39.36
C HIS A 23 18.84 -8.13 -40.79
N HIS A 24 18.61 -6.83 -41.02
CA HIS A 24 18.20 -6.29 -42.33
C HIS A 24 17.03 -7.04 -42.98
N GLY A 25 16.00 -7.38 -42.21
CA GLY A 25 14.83 -8.14 -42.68
C GLY A 25 14.98 -9.66 -42.68
N TRP A 26 16.19 -10.18 -42.47
CA TRP A 26 16.44 -11.62 -42.34
C TRP A 26 16.23 -12.11 -40.92
N LYS A 27 15.43 -13.17 -40.74
CA LYS A 27 15.37 -13.93 -39.50
C LYS A 27 16.52 -14.94 -39.47
N ILE A 28 17.57 -14.60 -38.73
CA ILE A 28 18.71 -15.48 -38.49
C ILE A 28 18.43 -16.30 -37.22
N PRO A 29 18.14 -17.60 -37.32
CA PRO A 29 17.85 -18.41 -36.14
C PRO A 29 19.11 -18.74 -35.34
N SER A 30 18.90 -18.93 -34.05
CA SER A 30 19.91 -19.44 -33.14
C SER A 30 20.16 -20.93 -33.35
N LEU A 31 21.26 -21.44 -32.80
CA LEU A 31 21.59 -22.86 -32.82
C LEU A 31 20.47 -23.71 -32.16
N PRO A 32 19.92 -23.38 -30.97
CA PRO A 32 18.77 -24.09 -30.42
C PRO A 32 17.55 -24.08 -31.34
N ALA A 33 17.23 -22.95 -31.96
CA ALA A 33 16.11 -22.86 -32.88
C ALA A 33 16.31 -23.74 -34.13
N ARG A 34 17.52 -23.77 -34.69
CA ARG A 34 17.86 -24.67 -35.82
C ARG A 34 17.76 -26.14 -35.45
N ILE A 35 18.17 -26.51 -34.24
CA ILE A 35 18.00 -27.87 -33.74
C ILE A 35 16.50 -28.18 -33.63
N GLY A 36 15.71 -27.27 -33.03
CA GLY A 36 14.25 -27.42 -32.93
C GLY A 36 13.55 -27.56 -34.28
N GLU A 37 13.98 -26.81 -35.31
CA GLU A 37 13.51 -26.98 -36.69
C GLU A 37 13.87 -28.35 -37.27
N THR A 38 15.10 -28.83 -37.02
CA THR A 38 15.60 -30.10 -37.56
C THR A 38 14.88 -31.31 -36.95
N PHE A 39 14.53 -31.24 -35.67
CA PHE A 39 13.87 -32.31 -34.93
C PHE A 39 12.36 -32.08 -34.72
N ASP A 40 11.78 -31.09 -35.40
CA ASP A 40 10.35 -30.75 -35.35
C ASP A 40 9.78 -30.53 -33.93
N TRP A 41 10.54 -29.86 -33.06
CA TRP A 41 10.08 -29.49 -31.71
C TRP A 41 9.12 -28.30 -31.72
N GLY A 42 9.11 -27.53 -32.81
CA GLY A 42 8.46 -26.23 -32.89
C GLY A 42 9.35 -25.11 -32.35
N ALA A 43 8.98 -23.86 -32.67
CA ALA A 43 9.71 -22.67 -32.24
C ALA A 43 8.76 -21.68 -31.54
N PRO A 44 9.23 -20.96 -30.50
CA PRO A 44 8.46 -19.88 -29.91
C PRO A 44 8.17 -18.78 -30.96
N PRO A 45 7.00 -18.13 -30.89
CA PRO A 45 6.69 -17.00 -31.79
C PRO A 45 7.58 -15.78 -31.50
N ASN A 46 8.02 -15.63 -30.24
CA ASN A 46 8.77 -14.47 -29.77
C ASN A 46 10.24 -14.55 -30.17
N GLN A 47 10.84 -13.40 -30.46
CA GLN A 47 12.26 -13.29 -30.79
C GLN A 47 13.16 -13.76 -29.64
N ASN A 48 12.78 -13.41 -28.41
CA ASN A 48 13.46 -13.84 -27.19
C ASN A 48 12.45 -14.55 -26.29
N VAL A 49 12.94 -15.53 -25.54
CA VAL A 49 12.17 -16.24 -24.50
C VAL A 49 12.94 -16.25 -23.20
N PHE A 50 12.24 -16.24 -22.07
CA PHE A 50 12.86 -16.46 -20.78
C PHE A 50 13.21 -17.94 -20.61
N LEU A 51 14.41 -18.19 -20.10
CA LEU A 51 14.88 -19.55 -19.83
C LEU A 51 14.28 -20.05 -18.53
N ASN A 52 13.74 -21.27 -18.57
CA ASN A 52 13.42 -22.05 -17.39
C ASN A 52 14.69 -22.81 -16.96
N TRP A 53 15.39 -22.23 -15.99
CA TRP A 53 16.71 -22.71 -15.56
C TRP A 53 16.65 -24.07 -14.88
N ARG A 54 17.63 -24.94 -15.16
CA ARG A 54 17.76 -26.28 -14.54
C ARG A 54 18.55 -26.29 -13.24
N GLY A 55 19.00 -25.12 -12.79
CA GLY A 55 19.73 -24.94 -11.54
C GLY A 55 21.07 -24.24 -11.74
N LYS A 56 21.98 -24.51 -10.79
CA LYS A 56 23.34 -23.97 -10.73
C LYS A 56 24.25 -24.67 -11.75
N MET A 57 25.50 -24.22 -11.86
CA MET A 57 26.50 -24.91 -12.67
C MET A 57 26.58 -26.39 -12.28
N GLY A 58 26.67 -27.26 -13.29
CA GLY A 58 26.71 -28.71 -13.11
C GLY A 58 25.34 -29.39 -13.02
N SER A 59 24.25 -28.68 -13.30
CA SER A 59 22.92 -29.28 -13.42
C SER A 59 22.81 -30.26 -14.60
N PHE A 60 23.68 -30.13 -15.61
CA PHE A 60 23.81 -31.09 -16.70
C PHE A 60 25.01 -32.01 -16.49
N GLN A 61 24.87 -33.29 -16.87
CA GLN A 61 25.98 -34.23 -16.86
C GLN A 61 27.12 -33.71 -17.76
N THR A 62 28.25 -33.41 -17.15
CA THR A 62 29.43 -32.90 -17.85
C THR A 62 30.51 -33.98 -17.90
N VAL A 63 31.08 -34.19 -19.08
CA VAL A 63 32.19 -35.12 -19.30
C VAL A 63 33.36 -34.33 -19.86
N ARG A 64 34.56 -34.51 -19.29
CA ARG A 64 35.77 -33.88 -19.80
C ARG A 64 36.15 -34.50 -21.13
N PHE A 65 36.33 -33.66 -22.15
CA PHE A 65 36.74 -34.11 -23.47
C PHE A 65 38.08 -34.88 -23.43
N SER A 66 39.02 -34.46 -22.58
CA SER A 66 40.31 -35.14 -22.38
C SER A 66 40.14 -36.60 -21.98
N ASP A 67 39.17 -36.90 -21.12
CA ASP A 67 38.99 -38.24 -20.57
C ASP A 67 38.37 -39.16 -21.62
N VAL A 68 37.44 -38.63 -22.44
CA VAL A 68 36.86 -39.35 -23.59
C VAL A 68 37.93 -39.60 -24.65
N TYR A 69 38.75 -38.59 -24.96
CA TYR A 69 39.81 -38.69 -25.95
C TYR A 69 40.89 -39.70 -25.54
N ASN A 70 41.34 -39.67 -24.29
CA ASN A 70 42.34 -40.61 -23.78
C ASN A 70 41.81 -42.05 -23.73
N ASP A 71 40.54 -42.26 -23.35
CA ASP A 71 39.92 -43.59 -23.36
C ASP A 71 39.75 -44.14 -24.78
N PHE A 72 39.41 -43.27 -25.74
CA PHE A 72 39.30 -43.64 -27.15
C PHE A 72 40.63 -44.11 -27.74
N LEU A 73 41.75 -43.53 -27.32
CA LEU A 73 43.10 -43.93 -27.73
C LEU A 73 43.64 -45.15 -26.97
N SER A 74 43.01 -45.51 -25.85
CA SER A 74 43.41 -46.67 -25.04
C SER A 74 43.10 -47.97 -25.77
N MET A 75 44.02 -48.94 -25.67
CA MET A 75 43.79 -50.30 -26.15
C MET A 75 42.68 -51.00 -25.34
N GLU A 76 42.60 -50.71 -24.04
CA GLU A 76 41.53 -51.13 -23.15
C GLU A 76 40.57 -49.96 -22.91
N ARG A 77 39.42 -49.99 -23.58
CA ARG A 77 38.37 -48.97 -23.40
C ARG A 77 37.62 -49.23 -22.11
N LYS A 78 37.58 -48.24 -21.23
CA LYS A 78 36.92 -48.31 -19.92
C LYS A 78 35.54 -47.67 -19.95
N ARG A 79 35.23 -46.83 -20.94
CA ARG A 79 33.91 -46.18 -21.07
C ARG A 79 32.93 -47.02 -21.88
N PRO A 80 31.63 -47.04 -21.51
CA PRO A 80 30.59 -47.66 -22.33
C PRO A 80 30.56 -47.07 -23.74
N GLN A 81 30.51 -47.92 -24.76
CA GLN A 81 30.52 -47.47 -26.16
C GLN A 81 29.22 -46.76 -26.57
N ASP A 82 28.15 -46.98 -25.82
CA ASP A 82 26.82 -46.42 -26.00
C ASP A 82 26.52 -45.23 -25.06
N GLU A 83 27.54 -44.72 -24.34
CA GLU A 83 27.39 -43.65 -23.34
C GLU A 83 26.61 -42.42 -23.86
N PHE A 84 26.78 -42.09 -25.13
CA PHE A 84 26.20 -40.92 -25.79
C PHE A 84 25.02 -41.25 -26.71
N THR A 85 24.64 -42.53 -26.85
CA THR A 85 23.57 -42.96 -27.74
C THR A 85 22.24 -42.31 -27.35
N GLY A 86 21.58 -41.68 -28.32
CA GLY A 86 20.28 -41.02 -28.12
C GLY A 86 20.33 -39.71 -27.30
N LYS A 87 21.52 -39.22 -26.95
CA LYS A 87 21.71 -37.97 -26.19
C LYS A 87 22.04 -36.80 -27.10
N ILE A 88 21.67 -35.60 -26.68
CA ILE A 88 22.17 -34.36 -27.27
C ILE A 88 23.49 -34.03 -26.58
N VAL A 89 24.60 -34.20 -27.29
CA VAL A 89 25.94 -33.89 -26.77
C VAL A 89 26.33 -32.49 -27.22
N ILE A 90 26.61 -31.62 -26.25
CA ILE A 90 27.05 -30.25 -26.50
C ILE A 90 28.53 -30.16 -26.16
N ILE A 91 29.33 -29.82 -27.15
CA ILE A 91 30.78 -29.68 -27.00
C ILE A 91 31.08 -28.19 -26.86
N GLY A 92 31.65 -27.80 -25.74
CA GLY A 92 32.02 -26.43 -25.42
C GLY A 92 33.26 -26.38 -24.54
N SER A 93 33.87 -25.20 -24.44
CA SER A 93 34.99 -24.97 -23.54
C SER A 93 34.49 -24.34 -22.24
N THR A 94 35.06 -24.78 -21.12
CA THR A 94 34.78 -24.23 -19.79
C THR A 94 35.98 -23.47 -19.21
N ALA A 95 37.00 -23.20 -20.04
CA ALA A 95 38.18 -22.44 -19.62
C ALA A 95 37.82 -20.97 -19.35
N SER A 96 38.08 -20.50 -18.13
CA SER A 96 37.71 -19.14 -17.69
C SER A 96 38.31 -18.03 -18.55
N ALA A 97 39.48 -18.26 -19.16
CA ALA A 97 40.16 -17.28 -20.02
C ALA A 97 39.46 -17.02 -21.37
N LEU A 98 38.46 -17.83 -21.75
CA LEU A 98 37.70 -17.65 -22.98
C LEU A 98 36.50 -16.71 -22.82
N PHE A 99 36.24 -16.24 -21.59
CA PHE A 99 35.13 -15.33 -21.28
C PHE A 99 33.75 -15.84 -21.74
N ASP A 100 33.59 -17.16 -21.86
CA ASP A 100 32.33 -17.83 -22.22
C ASP A 100 31.40 -18.04 -21.02
N THR A 101 31.76 -17.52 -19.85
CA THR A 101 30.89 -17.53 -18.66
C THR A 101 30.05 -16.26 -18.60
N LYS A 102 28.78 -16.40 -18.25
CA LYS A 102 27.86 -15.27 -18.07
C LYS A 102 27.18 -15.36 -16.69
N PRO A 103 26.87 -14.23 -16.04
CA PRO A 103 26.04 -14.26 -14.85
C PRO A 103 24.59 -14.57 -15.24
N THR A 104 23.94 -15.42 -14.45
CA THR A 104 22.54 -15.83 -14.58
C THR A 104 21.83 -15.66 -13.24
N PRO A 105 20.48 -15.75 -13.18
CA PRO A 105 19.76 -15.78 -11.91
C PRO A 105 20.20 -16.91 -10.97
N MET A 106 20.82 -17.96 -11.52
CA MET A 106 21.26 -19.12 -10.75
C MET A 106 22.64 -18.91 -10.14
N GLU A 107 23.61 -18.38 -10.90
CA GLU A 107 24.99 -18.16 -10.46
C GLU A 107 25.68 -17.00 -11.19
N LYS A 108 26.67 -16.38 -10.53
CA LYS A 108 27.46 -15.28 -11.10
C LYS A 108 28.38 -15.71 -12.24
N VAL A 109 28.82 -16.97 -12.25
CA VAL A 109 29.74 -17.53 -13.25
C VAL A 109 29.11 -18.80 -13.79
N HIS A 110 28.25 -18.67 -14.80
CA HIS A 110 27.54 -19.79 -15.41
C HIS A 110 28.14 -20.09 -16.80
N PRO A 111 28.54 -21.34 -17.12
CA PRO A 111 29.13 -21.67 -18.42
C PRO A 111 28.17 -21.44 -19.60
N GLY A 112 28.65 -20.83 -20.68
CA GLY A 112 27.86 -20.58 -21.90
C GLY A 112 27.30 -21.86 -22.52
N VAL A 113 28.05 -22.97 -22.42
CA VAL A 113 27.60 -24.30 -22.84
C VAL A 113 26.37 -24.80 -22.07
N GLU A 114 26.26 -24.51 -20.77
CA GLU A 114 25.09 -24.87 -19.95
C GLU A 114 23.89 -23.95 -20.20
N ILE A 115 24.13 -22.68 -20.53
CA ILE A 115 23.08 -21.77 -20.99
C ILE A 115 22.50 -22.27 -22.32
N LEU A 116 23.36 -22.68 -23.25
CA LEU A 116 22.96 -23.28 -24.52
C LEU A 116 22.20 -24.60 -24.30
N ALA A 117 22.66 -25.44 -23.36
CA ALA A 117 21.98 -26.68 -22.97
C ALA A 117 20.57 -26.41 -22.44
N THR A 118 20.43 -25.41 -21.55
CA THR A 118 19.15 -24.96 -21.00
C THR A 118 18.22 -24.49 -22.12
N ALA A 119 18.71 -23.70 -23.07
CA ALA A 119 17.89 -23.23 -24.20
C ALA A 119 17.41 -24.40 -25.08
N ILE A 120 18.29 -25.35 -25.42
CA ILE A 120 17.93 -26.54 -26.20
C ILE A 120 16.89 -27.38 -25.46
N ASP A 121 17.11 -27.63 -24.17
CA ASP A 121 16.19 -28.40 -23.33
C ASP A 121 14.82 -27.70 -23.20
N ASN A 122 14.80 -26.37 -23.05
CA ASN A 122 13.56 -25.60 -23.03
C ASN A 122 12.77 -25.68 -24.35
N LEU A 123 13.45 -25.63 -25.49
CA LEU A 123 12.81 -25.78 -26.79
C LEU A 123 12.27 -27.19 -27.01
N LYS A 124 13.06 -28.20 -26.65
CA LYS A 124 12.70 -29.62 -26.79
C LYS A 124 11.44 -29.96 -25.98
N ASN A 125 11.37 -29.50 -24.72
CA ASN A 125 10.25 -29.80 -23.83
C ASN A 125 9.12 -28.77 -23.88
N ARG A 126 9.28 -27.70 -24.68
CA ARG A 126 8.36 -26.57 -24.79
C ARG A 126 8.04 -25.89 -23.46
N ASP A 127 9.04 -25.79 -22.58
CA ASP A 127 8.87 -25.31 -21.21
C ASP A 127 9.66 -24.03 -20.92
N TRP A 128 9.92 -23.21 -21.94
CA TRP A 128 10.39 -21.85 -21.76
C TRP A 128 9.38 -21.02 -20.98
N ILE A 129 9.86 -20.02 -20.24
CA ILE A 129 8.99 -19.13 -19.47
C ILE A 129 8.37 -18.12 -20.44
N THR A 130 7.04 -18.09 -20.45
CA THR A 130 6.23 -17.12 -21.19
C THR A 130 5.76 -16.04 -20.24
N GLN A 131 6.02 -14.78 -20.59
CA GLN A 131 5.52 -13.63 -19.85
C GLN A 131 4.37 -13.01 -20.66
N THR A 132 3.25 -12.75 -20.00
CA THR A 132 2.17 -11.98 -20.60
C THR A 132 2.62 -10.54 -20.73
N THR A 133 2.77 -10.06 -21.96
CA THR A 133 3.25 -8.70 -22.24
C THR A 133 2.13 -7.66 -22.28
N ASN A 134 0.87 -8.01 -22.03
CA ASN A 134 -0.23 -7.05 -22.13
C ASN A 134 -0.27 -6.12 -20.90
N PRO A 135 0.22 -4.87 -21.01
CA PRO A 135 0.35 -3.99 -19.86
C PRO A 135 -1.03 -3.53 -19.34
N TRP A 136 -2.06 -3.57 -20.19
CA TRP A 136 -3.40 -3.11 -19.85
C TRP A 136 -4.07 -3.98 -18.80
N VAL A 137 -3.86 -5.31 -18.85
CA VAL A 137 -4.45 -6.24 -17.88
C VAL A 137 -3.88 -5.96 -16.48
N PHE A 138 -2.56 -5.83 -16.35
CA PHE A 138 -1.92 -5.55 -15.07
C PHE A 138 -2.25 -4.15 -14.55
N SER A 139 -2.35 -3.16 -15.45
CA SER A 139 -2.76 -1.81 -15.09
C SER A 139 -4.21 -1.76 -14.61
N ALA A 140 -5.11 -2.53 -15.24
CA ALA A 140 -6.51 -2.65 -14.81
C ALA A 140 -6.63 -3.32 -13.43
N VAL A 141 -5.84 -4.37 -13.17
CA VAL A 141 -5.77 -5.02 -11.85
C VAL A 141 -5.25 -4.03 -10.79
N ALA A 142 -4.17 -3.31 -11.09
CA ALA A 142 -3.63 -2.29 -10.20
C ALA A 142 -4.67 -1.20 -9.88
N LEU A 143 -5.33 -0.69 -10.92
CA LEU A 143 -6.37 0.33 -10.77
C LEU A 143 -7.53 -0.19 -9.93
N THR A 144 -7.98 -1.42 -10.16
CA THR A 144 -9.05 -2.06 -9.38
C THR A 144 -8.68 -2.16 -7.90
N LEU A 145 -7.45 -2.58 -7.58
CA LEU A 145 -6.97 -2.65 -6.20
C LEU A 145 -6.92 -1.26 -5.54
N ILE A 146 -6.45 -0.24 -6.28
CA ILE A 146 -6.44 1.14 -5.81
C ILE A 146 -7.86 1.63 -5.48
N TRP A 147 -8.83 1.38 -6.38
CA TRP A 147 -10.23 1.76 -6.14
C TRP A 147 -10.84 1.05 -4.94
N LEU A 148 -10.57 -0.24 -4.76
CA LEU A 148 -11.05 -0.99 -3.60
C LEU A 148 -10.52 -0.40 -2.28
N VAL A 149 -9.22 -0.06 -2.25
CA VAL A 149 -8.61 0.60 -1.09
C VAL A 149 -9.24 1.99 -0.89
N ALA A 150 -9.39 2.78 -1.94
CA ALA A 150 -10.01 4.10 -1.88
C ALA A 150 -11.43 4.06 -1.30
N ILE A 151 -12.27 3.15 -1.79
CA ILE A 151 -13.64 2.94 -1.28
C ILE A 151 -13.61 2.52 0.19
N GLY A 152 -12.67 1.67 0.59
CA GLY A 152 -12.48 1.27 1.99
C GLY A 152 -12.21 2.46 2.91
N PHE A 153 -11.36 3.40 2.48
CA PHE A 153 -11.10 4.63 3.23
C PHE A 153 -12.32 5.57 3.27
N LEU A 154 -13.07 5.70 2.17
CA LEU A 154 -14.24 6.57 2.08
C LEU A 154 -15.44 6.07 2.91
N THR A 155 -15.59 4.76 3.08
CA THR A 155 -16.73 4.14 3.77
C THR A 155 -16.58 4.08 5.29
N GLY A 156 -15.46 4.56 5.85
CA GLY A 156 -15.22 4.61 7.29
C GLY A 156 -15.05 3.23 7.94
N ILE A 157 -14.64 2.21 7.18
CA ILE A 157 -14.32 0.88 7.69
C ILE A 157 -13.18 0.97 8.71
N ASN A 158 -13.17 0.08 9.70
CA ASN A 158 -12.12 0.02 10.71
C ASN A 158 -10.72 0.02 10.07
N ARG A 159 -9.90 1.01 10.42
CA ARG A 159 -8.55 1.23 9.89
C ARG A 159 -7.67 -0.03 9.99
N LYS A 160 -7.79 -0.80 11.09
CA LYS A 160 -7.02 -2.05 11.27
C LYS A 160 -7.40 -3.14 10.28
N LEU A 161 -8.68 -3.20 9.89
CA LEU A 161 -9.17 -4.19 8.93
C LEU A 161 -8.66 -3.86 7.52
N ILE A 162 -8.69 -2.59 7.13
CA ILE A 162 -8.15 -2.12 5.85
C ILE A 162 -6.65 -2.44 5.77
N ASP A 163 -5.90 -2.19 6.84
CA ASP A 163 -4.47 -2.48 6.90
C ASP A 163 -4.18 -3.97 6.73
N GLY A 164 -4.95 -4.82 7.44
CA GLY A 164 -4.80 -6.27 7.36
C GLY A 164 -5.14 -6.82 5.97
N ILE A 165 -6.25 -6.38 5.37
CA ILE A 165 -6.66 -6.79 4.03
C ILE A 165 -5.64 -6.33 2.99
N PHE A 166 -5.18 -5.07 3.09
CA PHE A 166 -4.18 -4.55 2.16
C PHE A 166 -2.87 -5.33 2.27
N ALA A 167 -2.32 -5.50 3.48
CA ALA A 167 -1.10 -6.27 3.70
C ALA A 167 -1.24 -7.73 3.19
N GLY A 168 -2.36 -8.38 3.51
CA GLY A 168 -2.69 -9.72 3.03
C GLY A 168 -2.76 -9.80 1.51
N SER A 169 -3.35 -8.79 0.85
CA SER A 169 -3.41 -8.72 -0.61
C SER A 169 -2.01 -8.61 -1.23
N GLN A 170 -1.10 -7.81 -0.66
CA GLN A 170 0.26 -7.65 -1.18
C GLN A 170 1.05 -8.95 -1.07
N VAL A 171 0.96 -9.62 0.09
CA VAL A 171 1.58 -10.94 0.28
C VAL A 171 0.98 -11.97 -0.68
N GLY A 172 -0.34 -11.95 -0.87
CA GLY A 172 -1.03 -12.81 -1.84
C GLY A 172 -0.55 -12.59 -3.28
N LEU A 173 -0.40 -11.35 -3.72
CA LEU A 173 0.10 -11.02 -5.07
C LEU A 173 1.54 -11.51 -5.26
N VAL A 174 2.43 -11.32 -4.27
CA VAL A 174 3.80 -11.85 -4.30
C VAL A 174 3.78 -13.37 -4.38
N ALA A 175 2.96 -14.02 -3.54
CA ALA A 175 2.82 -15.48 -3.53
C ALA A 175 2.31 -16.03 -4.87
N ILE A 176 1.34 -15.36 -5.51
CA ILE A 176 0.83 -15.73 -6.83
C ILE A 176 1.94 -15.59 -7.89
N SER A 177 2.68 -14.49 -7.89
CA SER A 177 3.78 -14.28 -8.85
C SER A 177 4.87 -15.33 -8.67
N PHE A 178 5.26 -15.61 -7.42
CA PHE A 178 6.24 -16.65 -7.09
C PHE A 178 5.76 -18.06 -7.48
N ALA A 179 4.51 -18.41 -7.17
CA ALA A 179 3.92 -19.69 -7.53
C ALA A 179 3.82 -19.85 -9.06
N SER A 180 3.47 -18.79 -9.79
CA SER A 180 3.40 -18.81 -11.25
C SER A 180 4.76 -19.15 -11.89
N LEU A 181 5.86 -18.64 -11.31
CA LEU A 181 7.21 -18.87 -11.81
C LEU A 181 7.73 -20.29 -11.51
N ASN A 182 7.36 -20.87 -10.36
CA ASN A 182 7.89 -22.17 -9.91
C ASN A 182 7.04 -23.37 -10.32
N LEU A 183 5.71 -23.20 -10.42
CA LEU A 183 4.76 -24.28 -10.69
C LEU A 183 4.24 -24.29 -12.13
N SER A 184 4.57 -23.26 -12.92
CA SER A 184 4.08 -23.11 -14.29
C SER A 184 5.17 -22.57 -15.22
N THR A 185 4.93 -22.66 -16.52
CA THR A 185 5.71 -21.99 -17.57
C THR A 185 5.18 -20.59 -17.88
N TYR A 186 4.07 -20.18 -17.25
CA TYR A 186 3.48 -18.85 -17.41
C TYR A 186 3.84 -17.96 -16.23
N PHE A 187 4.71 -16.98 -16.47
CA PHE A 187 5.10 -16.01 -15.46
C PHE A 187 4.13 -14.83 -15.42
N ILE A 188 3.44 -14.69 -14.28
CA ILE A 188 2.54 -13.58 -13.99
C ILE A 188 3.31 -12.55 -13.15
N ASP A 189 3.78 -11.51 -13.81
CA ASP A 189 4.50 -10.41 -13.16
C ASP A 189 3.51 -9.43 -12.53
N LEU A 190 3.32 -9.55 -11.21
CA LEU A 190 2.45 -8.67 -10.43
C LEU A 190 3.21 -7.50 -9.78
N THR A 191 4.44 -7.22 -10.22
CA THR A 191 5.26 -6.14 -9.66
C THR A 191 4.56 -4.78 -9.79
N VAL A 192 3.91 -4.51 -10.92
CA VAL A 192 3.18 -3.25 -11.17
C VAL A 192 2.02 -3.05 -10.17
N PRO A 193 1.05 -3.96 -10.02
CA PRO A 193 -0.03 -3.78 -9.04
C PRO A 193 0.47 -3.74 -7.59
N ILE A 194 1.53 -4.49 -7.26
CA ILE A 194 2.14 -4.45 -5.93
C ILE A 194 2.72 -3.06 -5.64
N THR A 195 3.60 -2.57 -6.50
CA THR A 195 4.28 -1.28 -6.31
C THR A 195 3.30 -0.11 -6.33
N ALA A 196 2.35 -0.09 -7.28
CA ALA A 196 1.33 0.95 -7.35
C ALA A 196 0.42 0.96 -6.11
N GLY A 197 0.01 -0.23 -5.62
CA GLY A 197 -0.76 -0.38 -4.41
C GLY A 197 -0.02 0.14 -3.18
N LEU A 198 1.26 -0.20 -3.03
CA LEU A 198 2.11 0.27 -1.93
C LEU A 198 2.28 1.78 -1.93
N ILE A 199 2.54 2.39 -3.09
CA ILE A 199 2.68 3.84 -3.24
C ILE A 199 1.37 4.52 -2.86
N TYR A 200 0.25 4.09 -3.44
CA TYR A 200 -1.05 4.68 -3.18
C TYR A 200 -1.44 4.59 -1.71
N PHE A 201 -1.32 3.39 -1.13
CA PHE A 201 -1.68 3.16 0.27
C PHE A 201 -0.80 3.98 1.22
N SER A 202 0.49 4.11 0.93
CA SER A 202 1.41 4.95 1.71
C SER A 202 1.01 6.43 1.65
N LEU A 203 0.73 6.95 0.46
CA LEU A 203 0.26 8.33 0.28
C LEU A 203 -1.08 8.58 0.97
N ALA A 204 -2.04 7.66 0.81
CA ALA A 204 -3.33 7.74 1.47
C ALA A 204 -3.19 7.75 3.00
N ARG A 205 -2.26 6.96 3.54
CA ARG A 205 -1.96 6.93 4.98
C ARG A 205 -1.32 8.21 5.48
N VAL A 206 -0.36 8.77 4.74
CA VAL A 206 0.25 10.07 5.07
C VAL A 206 -0.81 11.16 5.03
N TYR A 207 -1.66 11.18 4.01
CA TYR A 207 -2.76 12.13 3.91
C TYR A 207 -3.75 12.00 5.08
N ALA A 208 -4.22 10.79 5.38
CA ALA A 208 -5.16 10.54 6.47
C ALA A 208 -4.57 10.88 7.86
N TYR A 209 -3.26 10.76 8.04
CA TYR A 209 -2.58 11.21 9.24
C TYR A 209 -2.46 12.74 9.30
N ALA A 210 -2.01 13.36 8.21
CA ALA A 210 -1.88 14.81 8.10
C ALA A 210 -3.24 15.52 8.28
N GLU A 211 -4.31 14.96 7.74
CA GLU A 211 -5.67 15.48 7.91
C GLU A 211 -6.08 15.51 9.39
N VAL A 212 -5.83 14.43 10.14
CA VAL A 212 -6.10 14.39 11.59
C VAL A 212 -5.29 15.46 12.32
N THR A 213 -3.99 15.57 12.05
CA THR A 213 -3.12 16.58 12.70
C THR A 213 -3.49 18.01 12.32
N LEU A 214 -3.90 18.26 11.07
CA LEU A 214 -4.33 19.59 10.63
C LEU A 214 -5.70 19.95 11.21
N MET A 215 -6.61 18.99 11.33
CA MET A 215 -7.89 19.18 12.01
C MET A 215 -7.66 19.51 13.49
N GLU A 216 -6.76 18.79 14.16
CA GLU A 216 -6.31 19.13 15.51
C GLU A 216 -5.83 20.59 15.51
N ARG A 217 -4.78 20.94 14.75
CA ARG A 217 -4.23 22.32 14.73
C ARG A 217 -5.27 23.41 14.42
N ARG A 218 -6.20 23.20 13.49
CA ARG A 218 -7.24 24.20 13.16
C ARG A 218 -8.21 24.45 14.31
N MET A 219 -8.49 23.43 15.13
CA MET A 219 -9.28 23.60 16.35
C MET A 219 -8.55 24.52 17.36
N TRP A 220 -7.22 24.64 17.28
CA TRP A 220 -6.38 25.32 18.27
C TRP A 220 -5.87 26.73 17.87
N LEU A 221 -6.05 27.17 16.62
CA LEU A 221 -5.46 28.40 16.06
C LEU A 221 -5.98 29.73 16.65
N ASN A 222 -6.97 29.71 17.56
CA ASN A 222 -7.47 30.93 18.21
C ASN A 222 -6.82 31.24 19.57
N LEU A 223 -5.82 30.46 20.02
CA LEU A 223 -5.28 30.54 21.39
C LEU A 223 -3.74 30.61 21.44
N ASP A 224 -3.09 31.18 20.43
CA ASP A 224 -1.64 31.32 20.38
C ASP A 224 -1.15 32.52 21.22
N GLY A 225 -0.32 32.26 22.23
CA GLY A 225 0.41 33.26 23.00
C GLY A 225 1.54 32.64 23.81
N THR A 226 2.47 33.47 24.25
CA THR A 226 3.74 33.06 24.89
C THR A 226 3.63 32.89 26.40
N GLU A 227 2.48 33.21 26.99
CA GLU A 227 2.24 33.11 28.42
C GLU A 227 1.92 31.67 28.84
N LYS A 228 2.29 31.29 30.08
CA LYS A 228 1.92 30.01 30.67
C LYS A 228 0.87 30.24 31.74
N GLY A 229 -0.21 29.46 31.72
CA GLY A 229 -1.25 29.53 32.75
C GLY A 229 -2.44 28.64 32.41
N TRP A 230 -3.62 28.98 32.93
CA TRP A 230 -4.84 28.22 32.78
C TRP A 230 -5.96 29.10 32.26
N GLN A 231 -6.70 28.62 31.27
CA GLN A 231 -7.91 29.27 30.76
C GLN A 231 -9.14 28.46 31.13
N LYS A 232 -10.14 29.13 31.70
CA LYS A 232 -11.42 28.46 31.99
C LYS A 232 -12.12 28.12 30.69
N THR A 233 -12.56 26.88 30.61
CA THR A 233 -13.23 26.35 29.43
C THR A 233 -14.53 25.66 29.84
N THR A 234 -15.60 26.06 29.20
CA THR A 234 -16.90 25.38 29.27
C THR A 234 -17.14 24.69 27.95
N VAL A 235 -17.35 23.38 27.99
CA VAL A 235 -17.72 22.56 26.82
C VAL A 235 -19.18 22.17 26.96
N THR A 236 -19.96 22.50 25.94
CA THR A 236 -21.36 22.10 25.80
C THR A 236 -21.53 21.23 24.57
N VAL A 237 -22.14 20.07 24.77
CA VAL A 237 -22.52 19.14 23.72
C VAL A 237 -24.00 19.37 23.43
N LEU A 238 -24.31 19.82 22.22
CA LEU A 238 -25.68 19.97 21.73
C LEU A 238 -26.00 18.80 20.82
N GLN A 239 -26.93 17.93 21.21
CA GLN A 239 -27.41 16.84 20.37
C GLN A 239 -28.70 17.26 19.65
N LEU A 240 -28.70 17.16 18.32
CA LEU A 240 -29.85 17.40 17.46
C LEU A 240 -30.33 16.06 16.87
N GLU A 241 -31.56 15.66 17.15
CA GLU A 241 -32.14 14.44 16.56
C GLU A 241 -32.78 14.68 15.18
N ASP A 242 -32.61 13.73 14.26
CA ASP A 242 -33.30 13.65 12.96
C ASP A 242 -33.25 14.92 12.08
N MET A 243 -32.05 15.48 11.88
CA MET A 243 -31.86 16.71 11.11
C MET A 243 -31.14 16.50 9.78
N LYS A 244 -31.61 17.21 8.74
CA LYS A 244 -30.93 17.33 7.44
C LYS A 244 -29.69 18.23 7.57
N GLU A 245 -28.60 17.86 6.90
CA GLU A 245 -27.29 18.54 6.91
C GLU A 245 -27.38 20.04 6.56
N SER A 246 -28.29 20.44 5.67
CA SER A 246 -28.50 21.84 5.27
C SER A 246 -29.11 22.73 6.37
N SER A 247 -29.78 22.13 7.35
CA SER A 247 -30.33 22.84 8.52
C SER A 247 -29.30 22.95 9.64
N GLU A 248 -28.38 22.00 9.76
CA GLU A 248 -27.29 22.01 10.74
C GLU A 248 -26.38 23.23 10.53
N VAL A 249 -25.92 23.46 9.28
CA VAL A 249 -25.08 24.62 8.94
C VAL A 249 -25.73 25.96 9.31
N LYS A 250 -27.05 26.08 9.10
CA LYS A 250 -27.81 27.30 9.46
C LYS A 250 -27.89 27.50 10.96
N ILE A 251 -28.13 26.43 11.72
CA ILE A 251 -28.19 26.45 13.19
C ILE A 251 -26.81 26.78 13.77
N THR A 252 -25.75 26.13 13.31
CA THR A 252 -24.36 26.40 13.74
C THR A 252 -23.98 27.86 13.50
N THR A 253 -24.32 28.40 12.32
CA THR A 253 -24.05 29.82 11.99
C THR A 253 -24.84 30.77 12.88
N ALA A 254 -26.12 30.47 13.14
CA ALA A 254 -26.98 31.28 14.00
C ALA A 254 -26.54 31.25 15.48
N LEU A 255 -26.15 30.07 15.99
CA LEU A 255 -25.58 29.90 17.33
C LEU A 255 -24.28 30.66 17.47
N LYS A 256 -23.35 30.50 16.52
CA LYS A 256 -22.06 31.19 16.53
C LYS A 256 -22.22 32.71 16.57
N ARG A 257 -23.15 33.26 15.79
CA ARG A 257 -23.44 34.69 15.77
C ARG A 257 -24.01 35.17 17.11
N ARG A 258 -25.09 34.54 17.60
CA ARG A 258 -25.79 34.98 18.82
C ARG A 258 -25.02 34.76 20.11
N LEU A 259 -24.22 33.71 20.20
CA LEU A 259 -23.35 33.48 21.35
C LEU A 259 -22.25 34.56 21.42
N ASN A 260 -21.61 34.88 20.30
CA ASN A 260 -20.60 35.94 20.25
C ASN A 260 -21.18 37.36 20.42
N GLU A 261 -22.47 37.58 20.14
CA GLU A 261 -23.18 38.82 20.50
C GLU A 261 -23.37 38.97 22.02
N ARG A 262 -23.41 37.86 22.78
CA ARG A 262 -23.62 37.86 24.23
C ARG A 262 -22.32 37.95 25.02
N LYS A 263 -21.29 37.20 24.61
CA LYS A 263 -19.97 37.19 25.23
C LYS A 263 -18.93 36.79 24.19
N GLU A 264 -17.78 37.43 24.18
CA GLU A 264 -16.69 37.01 23.30
C GLU A 264 -16.06 35.68 23.80
N GLY A 265 -15.43 34.94 22.88
CA GLY A 265 -14.73 33.69 23.19
C GLY A 265 -15.55 32.41 22.97
N PHE A 266 -16.72 32.49 22.31
CA PHE A 266 -17.48 31.31 21.91
C PHE A 266 -17.05 30.80 20.54
N THR A 267 -16.70 29.52 20.49
CA THR A 267 -16.54 28.79 19.24
C THR A 267 -17.58 27.69 19.15
N VAL A 268 -18.21 27.60 17.98
CA VAL A 268 -19.25 26.61 17.68
C VAL A 268 -18.80 25.83 16.48
N GLU A 269 -18.66 24.52 16.66
CA GLU A 269 -18.22 23.59 15.63
C GLU A 269 -19.26 22.49 15.46
N SER A 270 -19.74 22.33 14.23
CA SER A 270 -20.39 21.10 13.80
C SER A 270 -19.35 20.17 13.21
N PHE A 271 -19.58 18.86 13.32
CA PHE A 271 -18.78 17.86 12.60
C PHE A 271 -19.56 17.42 11.36
N PRO A 272 -19.36 18.08 10.20
CA PRO A 272 -20.15 17.82 8.99
C PRO A 272 -19.86 16.43 8.39
N HIS A 273 -18.70 15.82 8.66
CA HIS A 273 -18.37 14.47 8.19
C HIS A 273 -18.14 13.54 9.38
N LYS A 274 -19.15 12.71 9.69
CA LYS A 274 -19.07 11.69 10.74
C LYS A 274 -18.88 10.31 10.10
N PRO A 275 -17.92 9.50 10.58
CA PRO A 275 -17.85 8.08 10.20
C PRO A 275 -19.20 7.41 10.49
N ALA A 276 -19.69 6.57 9.57
CA ALA A 276 -21.06 6.02 9.60
C ALA A 276 -21.47 5.32 10.91
N GLY A 277 -20.51 4.83 11.69
CA GLY A 277 -20.76 4.23 13.02
C GLY A 277 -21.01 5.24 14.15
N VAL A 278 -20.44 6.45 14.08
CA VAL A 278 -20.57 7.50 15.11
C VAL A 278 -21.89 8.25 14.94
N GLY A 279 -22.31 8.50 13.70
CA GLY A 279 -23.57 9.19 13.41
C GLY A 279 -24.82 8.45 13.91
N LYS A 280 -24.79 7.11 13.96
CA LYS A 280 -25.89 6.29 14.49
C LYS A 280 -25.96 6.23 16.02
N ALA A 281 -24.82 6.36 16.71
CA ALA A 281 -24.77 6.22 18.17
C ALA A 281 -24.98 7.56 18.90
N PHE A 282 -24.67 8.69 18.25
CA PHE A 282 -24.63 9.99 18.90
C PHE A 282 -25.43 11.09 18.19
N GLY A 283 -26.06 10.80 17.04
CA GLY A 283 -26.86 11.79 16.30
C GLY A 283 -26.06 13.01 15.82
N ASN A 284 -26.75 14.12 15.54
CA ASN A 284 -26.10 15.35 15.10
C ASN A 284 -25.58 16.17 16.30
N ILE A 285 -24.41 15.79 16.83
CA ILE A 285 -23.71 16.60 17.83
C ILE A 285 -23.10 17.86 17.20
N VAL A 286 -23.38 19.00 17.83
CA VAL A 286 -22.68 20.28 17.68
C VAL A 286 -21.93 20.55 18.99
N LEU A 287 -20.65 20.86 18.91
CA LEU A 287 -19.86 21.28 20.07
C LEU A 287 -19.87 22.80 20.15
N ILE A 288 -20.21 23.30 21.33
CA ILE A 288 -20.10 24.71 21.69
C ILE A 288 -19.05 24.75 22.79
N TYR A 289 -17.98 25.52 22.61
CA TYR A 289 -17.01 25.74 23.66
C TYR A 289 -16.75 27.22 23.87
N HIS A 290 -16.68 27.61 25.14
CA HIS A 290 -16.32 28.95 25.57
C HIS A 290 -14.96 28.90 26.26
N VAL A 291 -14.02 29.73 25.83
CA VAL A 291 -12.71 29.87 26.47
C VAL A 291 -12.58 31.31 26.96
N GLU A 292 -12.32 31.50 28.25
CA GLU A 292 -12.07 32.84 28.79
C GLU A 292 -10.74 33.40 28.27
N ASN A 293 -10.76 34.65 27.80
CA ASN A 293 -9.55 35.36 27.35
C ASN A 293 -8.52 35.61 28.48
N LYS A 294 -8.92 35.45 29.75
CA LYS A 294 -8.04 35.68 30.91
C LYS A 294 -7.26 34.42 31.26
N VAL A 295 -5.93 34.50 31.20
CA VAL A 295 -5.01 33.47 31.67
C VAL A 295 -4.83 33.60 33.18
N ILE A 296 -4.93 32.48 33.91
CA ILE A 296 -4.85 32.43 35.37
C ILE A 296 -3.66 31.56 35.79
N ASP A 297 -2.91 31.98 36.81
CA ASP A 297 -1.69 31.27 37.25
C ASP A 297 -1.95 29.96 38.02
N LYS A 298 -3.20 29.66 38.39
CA LYS A 298 -3.58 28.49 39.20
C LYS A 298 -4.77 27.75 38.59
N GLU A 299 -4.74 26.43 38.67
CA GLU A 299 -5.85 25.54 38.31
C GLU A 299 -7.06 25.83 39.22
N VAL A 300 -8.20 26.16 38.63
CA VAL A 300 -9.41 26.58 39.38
C VAL A 300 -10.37 25.39 39.52
N SER A 301 -11.00 25.25 40.70
CA SER A 301 -11.98 24.20 40.99
C SER A 301 -13.23 24.30 40.09
N PRO A 302 -13.79 23.19 39.57
CA PRO A 302 -14.88 23.20 38.57
C PRO A 302 -16.22 23.79 39.03
N SER A 303 -16.45 23.91 40.34
CA SER A 303 -17.82 23.98 40.89
C SER A 303 -18.49 25.36 40.91
N GLU A 304 -17.77 26.46 40.67
CA GLU A 304 -18.35 27.82 40.79
C GLU A 304 -18.41 28.64 39.49
N GLN A 305 -17.87 28.16 38.35
CA GLN A 305 -17.66 29.02 37.17
C GLN A 305 -18.28 28.55 35.84
N GLY A 306 -19.16 27.57 35.87
CA GLY A 306 -19.89 27.13 34.67
C GLY A 306 -21.25 27.80 34.44
N LYS A 307 -21.98 28.08 35.53
CA LYS A 307 -23.44 28.31 35.51
C LYS A 307 -23.88 29.54 34.71
N GLU A 308 -23.06 30.59 34.66
CA GLU A 308 -23.34 31.78 33.85
C GLU A 308 -23.28 31.45 32.36
N ILE A 309 -22.26 30.69 31.93
CA ILE A 309 -22.09 30.27 30.54
C ILE A 309 -23.17 29.25 30.16
N GLU A 310 -23.52 28.33 31.06
CA GLU A 310 -24.64 27.41 30.86
C GLU A 310 -25.95 28.15 30.61
N ALA A 311 -26.27 29.15 31.43
CA ALA A 311 -27.48 29.95 31.28
C ALA A 311 -27.51 30.70 29.94
N ILE A 312 -26.38 31.27 29.52
CA ILE A 312 -26.26 31.94 28.21
C ILE A 312 -26.46 30.95 27.06
N VAL A 313 -25.84 29.77 27.13
CA VAL A 313 -25.96 28.74 26.08
C VAL A 313 -27.38 28.20 26.01
N ASP A 314 -28.00 27.90 27.16
CA ASP A 314 -29.39 27.44 27.25
C ASP A 314 -30.38 28.48 26.69
N GLU A 315 -30.24 29.76 27.05
CA GLU A 315 -31.06 30.84 26.50
C GLU A 315 -30.91 30.93 24.97
N VAL A 316 -29.68 30.97 24.47
CA VAL A 316 -29.44 31.13 23.02
C VAL A 316 -29.91 29.90 22.24
N VAL A 317 -29.70 28.69 22.77
CA VAL A 317 -30.22 27.44 22.18
C VAL A 317 -31.75 27.48 22.15
N LYS A 318 -32.42 27.93 23.21
CA LYS A 318 -33.89 28.10 23.22
C LYS A 318 -34.38 29.07 22.14
N ILE A 319 -33.67 30.19 21.92
CA ILE A 319 -34.09 31.17 20.90
C ILE A 319 -33.79 30.67 19.47
N VAL A 320 -32.66 29.98 19.25
CA VAL A 320 -32.27 29.48 17.91
C VAL A 320 -33.05 28.22 17.53
N CYS A 321 -33.26 27.31 18.49
CA CYS A 321 -33.89 26.01 18.28
C CYS A 321 -35.35 25.97 18.76
N ASN A 322 -36.02 27.11 18.98
CA ASN A 322 -37.38 27.22 19.54
C ASN A 322 -38.41 26.28 18.89
N LYS A 323 -38.29 26.01 17.58
CA LYS A 323 -39.22 25.15 16.84
C LYS A 323 -38.96 23.65 17.01
N ILE A 324 -37.85 23.27 17.64
CA ILE A 324 -37.31 21.91 17.70
C ILE A 324 -36.83 21.61 19.13
N LEU A 325 -37.34 22.35 20.13
CA LEU A 325 -36.85 22.27 21.51
C LEU A 325 -36.98 20.87 22.10
N ASP A 326 -38.03 20.15 21.72
CA ASP A 326 -38.34 18.78 22.19
C ASP A 326 -37.37 17.72 21.65
N ARG A 327 -36.43 18.09 20.77
CA ARG A 327 -35.45 17.19 20.13
C ARG A 327 -34.01 17.69 20.31
N VAL A 328 -33.82 18.51 21.33
CA VAL A 328 -32.55 19.15 21.65
C VAL A 328 -32.15 18.73 23.06
N HIS A 329 -30.98 18.10 23.16
CA HIS A 329 -30.39 17.70 24.44
C HIS A 329 -29.05 18.41 24.62
N LEU A 330 -28.79 18.85 25.86
CA LEU A 330 -27.59 19.59 26.23
C LEU A 330 -26.84 18.83 27.33
N GLY A 331 -25.54 18.61 27.12
CA GLY A 331 -24.63 18.13 28.16
C GLY A 331 -23.53 19.14 28.42
N PHE A 332 -23.16 19.34 29.68
CA PHE A 332 -22.21 20.36 30.09
C PHE A 332 -20.99 19.76 30.80
N SER A 333 -19.83 20.38 30.57
CA SER A 333 -18.63 20.12 31.36
C SER A 333 -17.79 21.39 31.51
N HIS A 334 -17.25 21.59 32.71
CA HIS A 334 -16.41 22.73 33.04
C HIS A 334 -15.03 22.28 33.49
N GLY A 335 -14.02 23.04 33.12
CA GLY A 335 -12.68 22.87 33.65
C GLY A 335 -11.75 24.00 33.26
N ALA A 336 -10.46 23.79 33.51
CA ALA A 336 -9.40 24.69 33.13
C ALA A 336 -8.46 23.98 32.17
N ILE A 337 -8.15 24.62 31.05
CA ILE A 337 -7.24 24.11 30.04
C ILE A 337 -5.89 24.84 30.17
N PRO A 338 -4.75 24.13 30.09
CA PRO A 338 -3.44 24.78 30.14
C PRO A 338 -3.18 25.64 28.89
N TYR A 339 -2.73 26.88 29.13
CA TYR A 339 -2.25 27.84 28.16
C TYR A 339 -0.73 27.69 27.95
N GLY A 340 -0.27 27.60 26.70
CA GLY A 340 1.15 27.36 26.35
C GLY A 340 1.66 25.90 26.44
N ASP A 341 0.79 24.91 26.72
CA ASP A 341 1.11 23.47 26.68
C ASP A 341 0.08 22.70 25.83
N ASP A 342 0.45 22.41 24.59
CA ASP A 342 -0.43 21.79 23.59
C ASP A 342 -0.79 20.33 23.93
N GLU A 343 0.15 19.55 24.48
CA GLU A 343 -0.08 18.14 24.79
C GLU A 343 -0.97 17.97 26.02
N GLY A 344 -0.74 18.78 27.07
CA GLY A 344 -1.61 18.85 28.24
C GLY A 344 -3.01 19.33 27.89
N ARG A 345 -3.12 20.34 27.01
CA ARG A 345 -4.39 20.92 26.55
C ARG A 345 -5.29 19.90 25.85
N CYS A 346 -4.73 19.09 24.96
CA CYS A 346 -5.49 18.07 24.23
C CYS A 346 -6.09 17.01 25.16
N LYS A 347 -5.30 16.52 26.14
CA LYS A 347 -5.76 15.53 27.12
C LYS A 347 -6.91 16.06 27.99
N VAL A 348 -6.81 17.32 28.44
CA VAL A 348 -7.86 17.95 29.25
C VAL A 348 -9.12 18.20 28.43
N TRP A 349 -8.99 18.65 27.18
CA TRP A 349 -10.13 18.85 26.30
C TRP A 349 -10.88 17.55 26.00
N GLN A 350 -10.17 16.46 25.69
CA GLN A 350 -10.78 15.14 25.49
C GLN A 350 -11.58 14.69 26.72
N LYS A 351 -11.05 14.96 27.92
CA LYS A 351 -11.73 14.66 29.18
C LYS A 351 -13.00 15.50 29.37
N LEU A 352 -12.96 16.80 29.07
CA LEU A 352 -14.12 17.70 29.14
C LEU A 352 -15.22 17.31 28.16
N VAL A 353 -14.89 17.03 26.90
CA VAL A 353 -15.85 16.55 25.90
C VAL A 353 -16.46 15.22 26.35
N THR A 354 -15.65 14.29 26.84
CA THR A 354 -16.13 12.99 27.34
C THR A 354 -17.12 13.17 28.50
N HIS A 355 -16.80 14.03 29.47
CA HIS A 355 -17.69 14.33 30.58
C HIS A 355 -18.99 15.02 30.13
N ALA A 356 -18.94 15.94 29.17
CA ALA A 356 -20.13 16.58 28.63
C ALA A 356 -21.05 15.59 27.89
N ILE A 357 -20.47 14.61 27.18
CA ILE A 357 -21.23 13.50 26.56
C ILE A 357 -21.82 12.57 27.63
N MET A 358 -21.10 12.30 28.72
CA MET A 358 -21.62 11.52 29.84
C MET A 358 -22.80 12.22 30.53
N ASP A 359 -22.70 13.53 30.74
CA ASP A 359 -23.78 14.35 31.30
C ASP A 359 -25.03 14.36 30.38
N LEU A 360 -24.83 14.54 29.07
CA LEU A 360 -25.88 14.41 28.06
C LEU A 360 -26.61 13.05 28.16
N ASN A 361 -25.86 11.96 28.24
CA ASN A 361 -26.44 10.61 28.34
C ASN A 361 -27.14 10.37 29.68
N ALA A 362 -26.66 10.96 30.77
CA ALA A 362 -27.29 10.88 32.09
C ALA A 362 -28.62 11.64 32.13
N GLN A 363 -28.78 12.71 31.34
CA GLN A 363 -30.04 13.46 31.23
C GLN A 363 -31.06 12.80 30.30
N ASN A 364 -30.60 11.91 29.40
CA ASN A 364 -31.43 11.20 28.42
C ASN A 364 -31.83 9.78 28.83
N ALA A 365 -31.29 9.27 29.94
CA ALA A 365 -31.60 7.96 30.55
C ALA A 365 -32.70 8.09 31.60
#